data_AF-A0A7G7XV06-F1
#
_entry.id   AF-A0A7G7XV06-F1
#
_cell.length_a   1.000
_cell.length_b   1.000
_cell.length_c   1.000
_cell.angle_alpha   90.00
_cell.angle_beta   90.00
_cell.angle_gamma   90.00
#
_symmetry.space_group_name_H-M   'P 1'
#
loop_
_entity.id
_entity.type
_entity.pdbx_description
1 polymer ?
#
loop_
_entity_poly.entity_id
_entity_poly.type
_entity_poly.pdbx_seq_one_letter_code
_entity_poly.pdbx_strand_id
1 'polypeptide(L)'
;MVKLRLKRCGRKQAVYRIVAMDARSRREGRDLRKVGFYDPINNQTHLNIPAILDFLDKGAQPTGTVHDISKKAGIFKELHLN
;
A
#
# COMPACT_ATOMS: atom_id res chain seq x y z
N MET A 1 2.18 14.85 -3.48
CA MET A 1 2.19 14.21 -2.15
C MET A 1 2.36 12.71 -2.33
N VAL A 2 3.03 12.05 -1.41
CA VAL A 2 3.21 10.60 -1.44
C VAL A 2 1.89 9.92 -1.07
N LYS A 3 1.50 8.90 -1.84
CA LYS A 3 0.36 8.05 -1.54
C LYS A 3 0.79 6.59 -1.45
N LEU A 4 0.18 5.86 -0.54
CA LEU A 4 0.19 4.40 -0.53
C LEU A 4 -0.94 3.92 -1.44
N ARG A 5 -0.59 3.32 -2.59
CA ARG A 5 -1.56 2.93 -3.61
C ARG A 5 -1.23 1.59 -4.27
N LEU A 6 -2.22 1.03 -4.96
CA LEU A 6 -2.09 -0.22 -5.70
C LEU A 6 -1.44 0.02 -7.08
N LYS A 7 -0.45 -0.81 -7.40
CA LYS A 7 0.21 -0.91 -8.70
C LYS A 7 -0.10 -2.28 -9.31
N ARG A 8 -0.75 -2.33 -10.47
CA ARG A 8 -1.25 -3.59 -11.05
C ARG A 8 -0.11 -4.35 -11.73
N CYS A 9 0.24 -5.49 -11.15
CA CYS A 9 1.31 -6.37 -11.60
C CYS A 9 0.72 -7.71 -12.04
N GLY A 10 0.13 -7.76 -13.24
CA GLY A 10 -0.42 -8.99 -13.79
C GLY A 10 -0.93 -8.79 -15.22
N ARG A 11 -0.86 -9.84 -16.04
CA ARG A 11 -1.34 -9.81 -17.43
C ARG A 11 -2.86 -10.03 -17.48
N LYS A 12 -3.29 -11.27 -17.23
CA LYS A 12 -4.71 -11.66 -17.16
C LYS A 12 -5.28 -11.50 -15.75
N GLN A 13 -4.62 -12.06 -14.75
CA GLN A 13 -5.06 -11.99 -13.35
C GLN A 13 -4.66 -10.66 -12.71
N ALA A 14 -5.57 -10.12 -11.90
CA ALA A 14 -5.39 -8.83 -11.25
C ALA A 14 -4.65 -9.01 -9.91
N VAL A 15 -3.33 -8.90 -9.98
CA VAL A 15 -2.45 -8.93 -8.82
C VAL A 15 -1.86 -7.54 -8.60
N TYR A 16 -1.72 -7.12 -7.35
CA TYR A 16 -1.32 -5.75 -7.01
C TYR A 16 -0.12 -5.72 -6.07
N ARG A 17 0.80 -4.77 -6.33
CA ARG A 17 1.80 -4.35 -5.35
C ARG A 17 1.26 -3.12 -4.62
N ILE A 18 1.44 -3.08 -3.30
CA ILE A 18 1.18 -1.87 -2.52
C ILE A 18 2.49 -1.09 -2.49
N VAL A 19 2.46 0.14 -2.99
CA VAL A 19 3.64 0.98 -3.19
C VAL A 19 3.45 2.37 -2.63
N ALA A 20 4.52 2.96 -2.11
CA ALA A 20 4.62 4.38 -1.81
C ALA A 20 5.12 5.11 -3.06
N MET A 21 4.36 6.07 -3.58
CA MET A 21 4.78 6.88 -4.72
C MET A 21 4.08 8.24 -4.78
N ASP A 22 4.66 9.21 -5.48
CA ASP A 22 4.01 10.52 -5.66
C ASP A 22 2.70 10.38 -6.44
N ALA A 23 1.67 11.10 -6.00
CA ALA A 23 0.34 11.05 -6.58
C ALA A 23 0.31 11.41 -8.07
N ARG A 24 1.22 12.28 -8.54
CA ARG A 24 1.29 12.73 -9.95
C ARG A 24 1.90 11.67 -10.87
N SER A 25 2.62 10.70 -10.32
CA SER A 25 3.21 9.63 -11.12
C SER A 25 2.12 8.76 -11.75
N ARG A 26 2.39 8.18 -12.94
CA ARG A 26 1.53 7.17 -13.57
C ARG A 26 1.32 5.97 -12.65
N ARG A 27 0.19 5.26 -12.79
CA ARG A 27 -0.17 4.09 -11.94
C ARG A 27 0.95 3.05 -11.89
N GLU A 28 1.47 2.66 -13.06
CA GLU A 28 2.56 1.68 -13.19
C GLU A 28 3.96 2.31 -13.25
N GLY A 29 4.07 3.60 -12.91
CA GLY A 29 5.32 4.34 -12.94
C GLY A 29 6.32 3.90 -11.87
N ARG A 30 7.44 4.64 -11.78
CA ARG A 30 8.47 4.44 -10.76
C ARG A 30 7.91 4.73 -9.37
N ASP A 31 8.01 3.74 -8.50
CA ASP A 31 7.67 3.86 -7.08
C ASP A 31 8.90 4.25 -6.23
N LEU A 32 8.64 4.84 -5.05
CA LEU A 32 9.68 5.15 -4.06
C LEU A 32 10.09 3.88 -3.33
N ARG A 33 9.09 3.10 -2.89
CA ARG A 33 9.28 1.84 -2.17
C ARG A 33 8.06 0.93 -2.31
N LYS A 34 8.31 -0.36 -2.50
CA LYS A 34 7.29 -1.42 -2.33
C LYS A 34 7.10 -1.68 -0.84
N VAL A 35 5.86 -1.58 -0.37
CA VAL A 35 5.49 -1.77 1.04
C VAL A 35 4.54 -2.95 1.26
N GLY A 36 4.08 -3.59 0.19
CA GLY A 36 3.26 -4.79 0.31
C GLY A 36 2.84 -5.41 -1.02
N PHE A 37 1.92 -6.36 -0.90
CA PHE A 37 1.36 -7.16 -1.97
C PHE A 37 -0.09 -7.51 -1.63
N TYR A 38 -0.93 -7.52 -2.65
CA TYR A 38 -2.34 -7.84 -2.54
C TYR A 38 -2.79 -8.64 -3.77
N ASP A 39 -3.29 -9.84 -3.52
CA ASP A 39 -3.92 -10.71 -4.50
C ASP A 39 -5.35 -11.03 -4.04
N PRO A 40 -6.37 -10.38 -4.64
CA PRO A 40 -7.76 -10.63 -4.29
C PRO A 40 -8.28 -11.98 -4.76
N ILE A 41 -7.65 -12.62 -5.76
CA ILE A 41 -8.14 -13.88 -6.32
C ILE A 41 -7.74 -15.04 -5.40
N ASN A 42 -6.50 -15.03 -4.94
CA ASN A 42 -5.96 -16.06 -4.04
C ASN A 42 -6.10 -15.69 -2.55
N ASN A 43 -6.75 -14.56 -2.22
CA ASN A 43 -6.87 -14.01 -0.87
C ASN A 43 -5.51 -13.84 -0.15
N GLN A 44 -4.44 -13.54 -0.89
CA GLN A 44 -3.11 -13.35 -0.32
C GLN A 44 -2.84 -11.86 -0.08
N THR A 45 -2.46 -11.52 1.14
CA THR A 45 -2.06 -10.16 1.49
C THR A 45 -0.77 -10.22 2.32
N HIS A 46 0.26 -9.52 1.85
CA HIS A 46 1.52 -9.38 2.58
C HIS A 46 1.85 -7.91 2.75
N LEU A 47 1.99 -7.47 4.00
CA LEU A 47 2.25 -6.08 4.36
C LEU A 47 3.59 -5.98 5.07
N ASN A 48 4.45 -5.07 4.62
CA ASN A 48 5.63 -4.66 5.37
C ASN A 48 5.20 -3.55 6.33
N ILE A 49 4.77 -3.95 7.54
CA ILE A 49 4.23 -3.06 8.55
C ILE A 49 5.21 -1.92 8.89
N PRO A 50 6.51 -2.17 9.20
CA PRO A 50 7.45 -1.09 9.50
C PRO A 50 7.57 -0.06 8.38
N ALA A 51 7.58 -0.51 7.12
CA ALA A 51 7.65 0.40 5.99
C ALA A 51 6.35 1.21 5.81
N ILE A 52 5.19 0.61 6.07
CA ILE A 52 3.90 1.31 5.98
C ILE A 52 3.82 2.39 7.06
N LEU A 53 4.14 2.07 8.32
CA LEU A 53 4.14 3.02 9.42
C LEU A 53 5.07 4.21 9.14
N ASP A 54 6.30 3.96 8.70
CA ASP A 54 7.27 5.03 8.34
C ASP A 54 6.72 6.01 7.29
N PHE A 55 5.95 5.54 6.31
CA PHE A 55 5.32 6.44 5.34
C PHE A 55 4.11 7.17 5.90
N LEU A 56 3.30 6.50 6.73
CA LEU A 56 2.14 7.13 7.38
C LEU A 56 2.59 8.25 8.33
N ASP A 57 3.64 8.02 9.12
CA ASP A 57 4.27 9.01 10.00
C ASP A 57 4.79 10.22 9.21
N LYS A 58 5.34 9.98 8.01
CA LYS A 58 5.79 11.03 7.09
C LYS A 58 4.64 11.71 6.32
N GLY A 59 3.39 11.43 6.68
CA GLY A 59 2.19 12.06 6.11
C GLY A 59 1.71 11.47 4.79
N ALA A 60 2.19 10.28 4.39
CA ALA A 60 1.68 9.60 3.21
C ALA A 60 0.22 9.20 3.41
N GLN A 61 -0.60 9.43 2.38
CA GLN A 61 -2.03 9.14 2.45
C GLN A 61 -2.36 7.83 1.71
N PRO A 62 -3.00 6.84 2.36
CA PRO A 62 -3.45 5.63 1.69
C PRO A 62 -4.67 5.91 0.79
N THR A 63 -4.74 5.23 -0.36
CA THR A 63 -5.97 5.15 -1.17
C THR A 63 -7.03 4.27 -0.50
N GLY A 64 -8.31 4.44 -0.81
CA GLY A 64 -9.43 3.74 -0.13
C GLY A 64 -9.21 2.23 0.06
N THR A 65 -8.89 1.49 -1.00
CA THR A 65 -8.62 0.04 -0.87
C THR A 65 -7.41 -0.27 0.00
N VAL A 66 -6.33 0.51 -0.10
CA VAL A 66 -5.14 0.31 0.74
C VAL A 66 -5.45 0.65 2.20
N HIS A 67 -6.25 1.69 2.45
CA HIS A 67 -6.74 2.03 3.78
C HIS A 67 -7.55 0.87 4.39
N ASP A 68 -8.47 0.28 3.62
CA ASP A 68 -9.28 -0.85 4.11
C ASP A 68 -8.43 -2.09 4.39
N ILE A 69 -7.43 -2.37 3.54
CA ILE A 69 -6.45 -3.44 3.78
C ILE A 69 -5.66 -3.16 5.07
N SER A 70 -5.13 -1.94 5.23
CA SER A 70 -4.38 -1.54 6.43
C SER A 70 -5.25 -1.58 7.69
N LYS A 71 -6.52 -1.20 7.60
CA LYS A 71 -7.49 -1.26 8.69
C LYS A 71 -7.78 -2.71 9.12
N LYS A 72 -8.01 -3.61 8.16
CA LYS A 72 -8.19 -5.04 8.42
C LYS A 72 -6.96 -5.67 9.07
N ALA A 73 -5.77 -5.21 8.69
CA ALA A 73 -4.50 -5.66 9.26
C ALA A 73 -4.16 -5.02 10.62
N GLY A 74 -4.97 -4.08 11.13
CA GLY A 74 -4.74 -3.45 12.43
C GLY A 74 -3.64 -2.38 12.46
N ILE A 75 -3.08 -1.98 11.31
CA ILE A 75 -1.93 -1.05 11.23
C ILE A 75 -2.21 0.29 11.92
N PHE A 76 -3.43 0.83 11.78
CA PHE A 76 -3.76 2.09 12.42
C PHE A 76 -3.83 1.99 13.95
N LYS A 77 -4.03 0.80 14.53
CA LYS A 77 -3.95 0.65 15.99
C LYS A 77 -2.51 0.84 16.45
N GLU A 78 -1.56 0.27 15.74
CA GLU A 78 -0.12 0.41 16.03
C GLU A 78 0.38 1.84 15.85
N LEU A 79 -0.15 2.57 14.85
CA LEU A 79 0.20 3.97 14.63
C LEU A 79 -0.16 4.89 15.80
N HIS A 80 -1.30 4.68 16.47
CA HIS A 80 -1.75 5.52 17.60
C HIS A 80 -1.13 5.10 18.95
N LEU A 81 -0.34 4.02 18.98
CA LEU A 81 0.35 3.54 20.18
C LEU A 81 1.78 4.12 20.30
N ASN A 82 2.29 4.74 19.24
CA ASN A 82 3.59 5.41 19.18
C ASN A 82 3.41 6.94 19.22
#